data_AF-A0A6S7BWR2-F1
#
_entry.id   AF-A0A6S7BWR2-F1
#
_cell.length_a   1.000
_cell.length_b   1.000
_cell.length_c   1.000
_cell.angle_alpha   90.00
_cell.angle_beta   90.00
_cell.angle_gamma   90.00
#
_symmetry.space_group_name_H-M   'P 1'
#
loop_
_entity.id
_entity.type
_entity.pdbx_description
1 polymer ?
#
loop_
_entity_poly.entity_id
_entity_poly.type
_entity_poly.pdbx_seq_one_letter_code
_entity_poly.pdbx_strand_id
1 'polypeptide(L)' 'MFCSYSNVTYISSAPWCAKNEAYLKRQLPSFLRGESPPDFPTDHFETDFIGRAQESDLTPLGRAQLGFDLAR' A
#
# COMPACT_ATOMS: atom_id res chain seq x y z
N MET A 1 -32.16 -16.77 -11.98
CA MET A 1 -31.48 -15.50 -11.66
C MET A 1 -30.09 -15.84 -11.17
N PHE A 2 -29.09 -15.86 -12.06
CA PHE A 2 -27.71 -16.14 -11.67
C PHE A 2 -27.08 -14.83 -11.18
N CYS A 3 -26.92 -14.68 -9.86
CA CYS A 3 -26.08 -13.63 -9.31
C CYS A 3 -24.63 -14.07 -9.48
N SER A 4 -23.92 -13.48 -10.44
CA SER A 4 -22.48 -13.64 -10.58
C SER A 4 -21.76 -12.63 -9.70
N TYR A 5 -20.54 -12.94 -9.26
CA TYR A 5 -19.75 -12.04 -8.42
C TYR A 5 -19.30 -10.80 -9.20
N SER A 6 -19.30 -9.65 -8.53
CA SER A 6 -18.65 -8.42 -8.98
C SER A 6 -17.52 -8.09 -8.03
N ASN A 7 -16.30 -8.48 -8.38
CA ASN A 7 -15.10 -8.25 -7.57
C ASN A 7 -14.24 -7.15 -8.23
N VAL A 8 -13.81 -6.17 -7.45
CA VAL A 8 -13.00 -5.04 -7.93
C VAL A 8 -11.89 -4.71 -6.94
N THR A 9 -10.78 -4.17 -7.44
CA THR A 9 -9.66 -3.65 -6.64
C THR A 9 -9.56 -2.15 -6.84
N TYR A 10 -9.48 -1.39 -5.75
CA TYR A 10 -9.37 0.08 -5.82
C TYR A 10 -7.93 0.49 -6.09
N ILE A 11 -7.69 1.08 -7.27
CA ILE A 11 -6.39 1.64 -7.67
C ILE A 11 -6.65 3.04 -8.23
N SER A 12 -6.09 4.06 -7.60
CA SER A 12 -6.26 5.45 -8.01
C SER A 12 -5.07 5.98 -8.80
N SER A 13 -5.28 7.06 -9.55
CA SER A 13 -4.20 7.86 -10.13
C SER A 13 -3.83 8.99 -9.17
N ALA A 14 -2.70 8.87 -8.49
CA ALA A 14 -2.19 9.86 -7.55
C ALA A 14 -0.85 10.42 -8.08
N PRO A 15 -0.85 11.57 -8.80
CA PRO A 15 0.37 12.13 -9.38
C PRO A 15 1.33 12.65 -8.31
N TRP A 16 2.61 12.71 -8.64
CA TRP A 16 3.63 13.20 -7.72
C TRP A 16 3.41 14.67 -7.35
N CYS A 17 3.35 14.95 -6.04
CA CYS A 17 3.34 16.29 -5.49
C CYS A 17 3.77 16.24 -4.02
N ALA A 18 4.08 17.40 -3.42
CA ALA A 18 4.50 17.49 -2.02
C ALA A 18 3.51 16.84 -1.03
N LYS A 19 2.20 16.93 -1.31
CA LYS A 19 1.16 16.28 -0.50
C LYS A 19 1.29 14.76 -0.53
N ASN A 20 1.44 14.17 -1.71
CA ASN A 20 1.51 12.72 -1.87
C ASN A 20 2.85 12.16 -1.37
N GLU A 21 3.94 12.91 -1.54
CA GLU A 21 5.24 12.59 -0.93
C GLU A 21 5.16 12.50 0.60
N ALA A 22 4.50 13.48 1.24
CA ALA A 22 4.29 13.47 2.69
C ALA A 22 3.44 12.27 3.15
N TYR A 23 2.50 11.82 2.33
CA TYR A 23 1.73 10.61 2.60
C TYR A 23 2.59 9.34 2.49
N LEU A 24 3.45 9.21 1.46
CA LEU A 24 4.35 8.07 1.29
C LEU A 24 5.24 7.83 2.52
N LYS A 25 5.77 8.89 3.13
CA LYS A 25 6.57 8.83 4.36
C LYS A 25 5.83 8.16 5.54
N ARG A 26 4.49 8.20 5.56
CA ARG A 26 3.64 7.57 6.58
C ARG A 26 3.14 6.19 6.16
N GLN A 27 2.82 6.01 4.87
CA GLN A 27 2.32 4.74 4.34
C GLN A 27 3.40 3.65 4.32
N LEU A 28 4.64 3.99 3.94
CA LEU A 28 5.72 3.02 3.78
C LEU A 28 5.98 2.19 5.06
N PRO A 29 6.09 2.78 6.27
CA PRO A 29 6.20 2.02 7.50
C PRO A 29 5.03 1.04 7.73
N SER A 30 3.78 1.42 7.42
CA SER A 30 2.62 0.54 7.56
C SER A 30 2.71 -0.64 6.58
N PHE A 31 3.13 -0.40 5.34
CA PHE A 31 3.37 -1.47 4.37
C PHE A 31 4.46 -2.44 4.85
N LEU A 32 5.56 -1.96 5.43
CA LEU A 32 6.62 -2.84 5.94
C LEU A 32 6.14 -3.71 7.12
N ARG A 33 5.25 -3.19 7.97
CA ARG A 33 4.72 -3.90 9.14
C ARG A 33 3.48 -4.74 8.87
N GLY A 34 2.85 -4.63 7.69
CA GLY A 34 1.56 -5.29 7.43
C GLY A 34 0.39 -4.65 8.14
N GLU A 35 0.53 -3.37 8.51
CA GLU A 35 -0.50 -2.60 9.18
C GLU A 35 -1.45 -1.95 8.16
N SER A 36 -2.69 -1.69 8.59
CA SER A 36 -3.62 -0.84 7.85
C SER A 36 -2.94 0.49 7.44
N PRO A 37 -3.17 0.97 6.19
CA PRO A 37 -2.67 2.27 5.79
C PRO A 37 -3.27 3.39 6.67
N PRO A 38 -2.56 4.53 6.84
CA PRO A 38 -2.89 5.54 7.85
C PRO A 38 -4.23 6.26 7.65
N ASP A 39 -4.81 6.20 6.45
CA ASP A 39 -6.10 6.82 6.13
C ASP A 39 -7.30 5.87 6.40
N PHE A 40 -7.05 4.63 6.83
CA PHE A 40 -8.06 3.61 7.10
C PHE A 40 -8.12 3.26 8.60
N PRO A 41 -9.20 2.59 9.06
CA PRO A 41 -9.27 2.05 10.42
C PRO A 41 -8.08 1.14 10.76
N THR A 42 -7.61 1.24 12.00
CA THR A 42 -6.42 0.56 12.52
C THR A 42 -6.69 -0.90 12.89
N ASP A 43 -7.24 -1.66 11.95
CA ASP A 43 -7.60 -3.07 12.16
C ASP A 43 -6.37 -4.00 12.16
N HIS A 44 -5.36 -3.70 11.32
CA HIS A 44 -4.06 -4.41 11.27
C HIS A 44 -4.15 -5.93 11.05
N PHE A 45 -5.17 -6.39 10.32
CA PHE A 45 -5.42 -7.83 10.09
C PHE A 45 -4.26 -8.57 9.44
N GLU A 46 -3.53 -7.93 8.53
CA GLU A 46 -2.53 -8.61 7.69
C GLU A 46 -1.15 -8.77 8.37
N THR A 47 -1.02 -8.37 9.63
CA THR A 47 0.26 -8.39 10.36
C THR A 47 0.84 -9.79 10.55
N ASP A 48 -0.01 -10.83 10.62
CA ASP A 48 0.37 -12.24 10.81
C ASP A 48 -0.04 -13.15 9.64
N PHE A 49 -0.53 -12.59 8.54
CA PHE A 49 -0.97 -13.36 7.38
C PHE A 49 0.20 -14.04 6.65
N ILE A 50 0.05 -15.33 6.39
CA ILE A 50 0.99 -16.11 5.57
C ILE A 50 0.78 -15.74 4.10
N GLY A 51 1.87 -15.41 3.40
CA GLY A 51 1.84 -15.07 1.97
C GLY A 51 1.49 -13.61 1.66
N ARG A 52 1.47 -12.73 2.66
CA ARG A 52 1.36 -11.28 2.47
C ARG A 52 2.53 -10.76 1.63
N ALA A 53 2.24 -9.90 0.65
CA ALA A 53 3.26 -9.24 -0.16
C ALA A 53 4.21 -8.38 0.70
N GLN A 54 5.49 -8.44 0.37
CA GLN A 54 6.59 -7.79 1.09
C GLN A 54 7.39 -6.87 0.16
N GLU A 55 8.36 -6.15 0.71
CA GLU A 55 9.30 -5.35 -0.09
C GLU A 55 9.98 -6.16 -1.21
N SER A 56 10.26 -7.44 -0.97
CA SER A 56 10.91 -8.33 -1.96
C SER A 56 10.07 -8.58 -3.21
N ASP A 57 8.75 -8.38 -3.14
CA ASP A 57 7.83 -8.56 -4.26
C ASP A 57 7.73 -7.31 -5.13
N LEU A 58 8.34 -6.20 -4.71
CA LEU A 58 8.31 -4.94 -5.43
C LEU A 58 9.31 -4.93 -6.58
N THR A 59 8.82 -4.53 -7.76
CA THR A 59 9.67 -4.09 -8.86
C THR A 59 10.40 -2.78 -8.49
N PRO A 60 11.47 -2.40 -9.22
CA PRO A 60 12.12 -1.10 -9.01
C PRO A 60 11.16 0.09 -9.09
N LEU A 61 10.20 0.05 -10.01
CA LEU A 61 9.15 1.07 -10.12
C LEU A 61 8.24 1.09 -8.88
N GLY A 62 7.84 -0.09 -8.37
CA GLY A 62 7.02 -0.19 -7.16
C GLY A 62 7.72 0.39 -5.93
N ARG A 63 9.04 0.17 -5.81
CA ARG A 63 9.86 0.79 -4.74
C ARG A 63 9.86 2.31 -4.82
N ALA A 64 10.07 2.87 -6.02
CA ALA A 64 10.02 4.31 -6.23
C ALA A 64 8.62 4.88 -5.92
N GLN A 65 7.55 4.22 -6.37
CA GLN A 65 6.16 4.62 -6.13
C GLN A 65 5.75 4.54 -4.65
N LEU A 66 6.36 3.65 -3.85
CA LEU A 66 6.15 3.56 -2.41
C LEU A 66 7.07 4.48 -1.59
N GLY A 67 7.94 5.25 -2.24
CA GLY A 67 8.77 6.25 -1.57
C GLY A 67 10.02 5.68 -0.88
N PHE A 68 10.52 4.52 -1.30
CA PHE A 68 11.79 3.97 -0.77
C PHE A 68 12.98 4.91 -1.00
N ASP A 69 12.93 5.73 -2.06
CA ASP A 69 13.99 6.70 -2.38
C ASP A 69 13.86 8.02 -1.60
N LEU A 70 12.74 8.24 -0.90
CA LEU A 70 12.46 9.44 -0.10
C LEU A 70 12.92 9.34 1.35
N ALA A 71 13.23 8.13 1.81
CA ALA A 71 13.60 7.85 3.19
C ALA A 71 15.10 8.10 3.48
N ARG A 72 15.78 8.88 2.62
CA ARG A 72 17.17 9.32 2.78
C ARG A 72 17.27 10.70 3.38
#